data_AF-A0A0N4UXA1-F1
#
_entry.id   AF-A0A0N4UXA1-F1
#
_cell.length_a   1.000
_cell.length_b   1.000
_cell.length_c   1.000
_cell.angle_alpha   90.00
_cell.angle_beta   90.00
_cell.angle_gamma   90.00
#
_symmetry.space_group_name_H-M   'P 1'
#
loop_
_entity.id
_entity.type
_entity.pdbx_description
1 polymer ?
#
loop_
_entity_poly.entity_id
_entity_poly.type
_entity_poly.pdbx_seq_one_letter_code
_entity_poly.pdbx_strand_id
1 'polypeptide(L)'
;MEGKPSTNYLQCTEEIDHRKSPELWPEQIPGAWDVSKASMSYTGDNKPVTRFRTELDPQDVRLVNELGQLNADQLMEYVKNLQNNAFTLGLEEAKQFYRGKFLQIFEKRSDES
;
A
#
# COMPACT_ATOMS: atom_id res chain seq x y z
N MET A 1 -52.05 12.84 -17.30
CA MET A 1 -50.73 12.62 -17.92
C MET A 1 -49.71 12.79 -16.84
N GLU A 2 -49.31 11.70 -16.19
CA GLU A 2 -48.30 11.76 -15.13
C GLU A 2 -46.91 11.94 -15.74
N GLY A 3 -46.24 13.03 -15.37
CA GLY A 3 -44.87 13.32 -15.77
C GLY A 3 -43.90 12.39 -15.04
N LYS A 4 -43.16 11.58 -15.79
CA LYS A 4 -42.11 10.71 -15.24
C LYS A 4 -41.06 11.55 -14.50
N PRO A 5 -40.65 11.19 -13.27
CA PRO A 5 -39.57 11.87 -12.57
C PRO A 5 -38.23 11.62 -13.28
N SER A 6 -37.46 12.70 -13.50
CA SER A 6 -36.15 12.67 -14.15
C SER A 6 -35.15 11.81 -13.36
N THR A 7 -34.56 10.83 -14.02
CA THR A 7 -33.66 9.79 -13.49
C THR A 7 -32.23 10.28 -13.18
N ASN A 8 -32.08 11.47 -12.57
CA ASN A 8 -30.77 12.09 -12.33
C ASN A 8 -30.26 11.99 -10.88
N TYR A 9 -30.92 11.23 -10.00
CA TYR A 9 -30.61 11.25 -8.56
C TYR A 9 -29.32 10.49 -8.17
N LEU A 10 -28.68 9.75 -9.10
CA LEU A 10 -27.53 8.89 -8.81
C LEU A 10 -26.31 9.17 -9.70
N GLN A 11 -26.27 10.32 -10.38
CA GLN A 11 -25.13 10.65 -11.23
C GLN A 11 -23.99 11.22 -10.37
N CYS A 12 -22.91 10.45 -10.21
CA CYS A 12 -21.66 10.96 -9.63
C CYS A 12 -20.98 11.92 -10.62
N THR A 13 -20.76 13.17 -10.21
CA THR A 13 -20.05 14.20 -10.97
C THR A 13 -18.60 14.37 -10.50
N GLU A 14 -18.00 13.35 -9.88
CA GLU A 14 -16.63 13.43 -9.38
C GLU A 14 -15.65 13.37 -10.56
N GLU A 15 -14.84 14.41 -10.70
CA GLU A 15 -13.78 14.53 -11.71
C GLU A 15 -12.44 14.12 -11.07
N ILE A 16 -11.97 12.91 -11.39
CA ILE A 16 -10.79 12.28 -10.77
C ILE A 16 -9.50 12.58 -11.54
N ASP A 17 -9.62 12.99 -12.81
CA ASP A 17 -8.50 13.17 -13.75
C ASP A 17 -7.48 14.25 -13.32
N HIS A 18 -7.83 15.10 -12.36
CA HIS A 18 -6.96 16.17 -11.85
C HIS A 18 -6.56 16.01 -10.38
N ARG A 19 -6.92 14.88 -9.74
CA ARG A 19 -6.46 14.57 -8.39
C ARG A 19 -5.14 13.82 -8.44
N LYS A 20 -4.05 14.51 -8.08
CA LYS A 20 -2.82 13.81 -7.71
C LYS A 20 -3.13 13.00 -6.43
N SER A 21 -2.70 11.74 -6.40
CA SER A 21 -2.78 10.91 -5.19
C SER A 21 -2.22 11.69 -4.00
N PRO A 22 -2.88 11.64 -2.82
CA PRO A 22 -2.36 12.28 -1.63
C PRO A 22 -0.91 11.88 -1.37
N GLU A 23 -0.08 12.83 -0.95
CA GLU A 23 1.30 12.56 -0.57
C GLU A 23 1.29 11.72 0.72
N LEU A 24 1.54 10.42 0.58
CA LEU A 24 1.48 9.45 1.69
C LEU A 24 2.50 9.76 2.79
N TRP A 25 3.63 10.39 2.43
CA TRP A 25 4.74 10.67 3.32
C TRP A 25 5.28 12.09 3.08
N PRO A 26 4.75 13.11 3.78
CA PRO A 26 5.17 14.51 3.58
C PRO A 26 6.57 14.82 4.14
N GLU A 27 7.16 13.95 4.97
CA GLU A 27 8.52 14.10 5.49
C GLU A 27 9.53 13.39 4.56
N GLN A 28 10.65 14.06 4.23
CA GLN A 28 11.74 13.44 3.48
C GLN A 28 12.45 12.41 4.37
N ILE A 29 12.04 11.15 4.26
CA ILE A 29 12.73 10.02 4.88
C ILE A 29 13.93 9.65 4.00
N PRO A 30 15.18 9.78 4.48
CA PRO A 30 16.37 9.41 3.70
C PRO A 30 16.30 7.94 3.27
N GLY A 31 16.54 7.67 1.98
CA GLY A 31 16.48 6.33 1.39
C GLY A 31 15.08 5.83 1.03
N ALA A 32 14.02 6.22 1.75
CA ALA A 32 12.65 5.84 1.40
C ALA A 32 12.26 6.39 0.03
N TRP A 33 12.67 7.62 -0.28
CA TRP A 33 12.38 8.25 -1.57
C TRP A 33 13.16 7.63 -2.73
N ASP A 34 14.34 7.04 -2.47
CA ASP A 34 15.09 6.30 -3.49
C ASP A 34 14.40 4.98 -3.81
N VAL A 35 13.82 4.31 -2.80
CA VAL A 35 12.97 3.13 -2.97
C VAL A 35 11.65 3.50 -3.67
N SER A 36 11.02 4.61 -3.29
CA SER A 36 9.79 5.11 -3.92
C SER A 36 10.03 5.57 -5.35
N LYS A 37 11.18 6.19 -5.66
CA LYS A 37 11.55 6.53 -7.04
C LYS A 37 11.86 5.28 -7.85
N ALA A 38 12.55 4.30 -7.29
CA ALA A 38 12.77 3.01 -7.94
C ALA A 38 11.45 2.28 -8.21
N SER A 39 10.44 2.43 -7.34
CA SER A 39 9.11 1.89 -7.56
C SER A 39 8.21 2.77 -8.46
N MET A 40 8.43 4.09 -8.50
CA MET A 40 7.73 5.00 -9.43
C MET A 40 8.34 5.02 -10.83
N SER A 41 9.60 4.62 -11.01
CA SER A 41 10.18 4.43 -12.36
C SER A 41 9.50 3.31 -13.16
N TYR A 42 8.62 2.52 -12.52
CA TYR A 42 7.76 1.55 -13.19
C TYR A 42 6.53 2.17 -13.89
N THR A 43 6.25 3.48 -13.75
CA THR A 43 5.12 4.16 -14.43
C THR A 43 5.53 5.05 -15.61
N GLY A 44 6.79 4.96 -16.07
CA GLY A 44 7.23 5.61 -17.31
C GLY A 44 6.94 4.73 -18.54
N ASP A 45 6.25 5.31 -19.53
CA ASP A 45 5.67 4.74 -20.76
C ASP A 45 6.55 3.86 -21.69
N ASN A 46 7.74 3.39 -21.30
CA ASN A 46 8.56 2.55 -22.18
C ASN A 46 9.38 1.47 -21.44
N LYS A 47 8.81 0.24 -21.44
CA LYS A 47 9.44 -1.11 -21.31
C LYS A 47 9.66 -1.72 -19.92
N PRO A 48 9.77 -3.07 -19.88
CA PRO A 48 8.71 -4.02 -20.16
C PRO A 48 7.78 -4.10 -18.95
N VAL A 49 6.54 -4.52 -19.18
CA VAL A 49 5.62 -4.98 -18.13
C VAL A 49 6.44 -5.82 -17.15
N THR A 50 6.67 -5.29 -15.94
CA THR A 50 6.93 -6.11 -14.76
C THR A 50 5.80 -7.12 -14.81
N ARG A 51 6.11 -8.33 -15.28
CA ARG A 51 5.12 -9.39 -15.33
C ARG A 51 4.67 -9.45 -13.89
N PHE A 52 3.41 -9.06 -13.63
CA PHE A 52 2.75 -9.39 -12.38
C PHE A 52 3.19 -10.81 -12.08
N ARG A 53 3.84 -11.01 -10.94
CA ARG A 53 4.41 -12.29 -10.56
C ARG A 53 3.22 -13.21 -10.35
N THR A 54 2.70 -13.78 -11.43
CA THR A 54 1.56 -14.70 -11.46
C THR A 54 1.98 -16.08 -10.99
N GLU A 55 3.27 -16.29 -10.80
CA GLU A 55 3.82 -17.48 -10.18
C GLU A 55 3.64 -17.35 -8.67
N LEU A 56 2.60 -18.01 -8.17
CA LEU A 56 2.45 -18.31 -6.74
C LEU A 56 3.49 -19.36 -6.37
N ASP A 57 4.27 -19.10 -5.32
CA ASP A 57 5.13 -20.11 -4.73
C ASP A 57 4.25 -21.23 -4.14
N PRO A 58 4.69 -22.51 -4.09
CA PRO A 58 4.00 -23.57 -3.35
C PRO A 58 3.46 -23.14 -1.98
N GLN A 59 4.16 -22.26 -1.25
CA GLN A 59 3.72 -21.70 0.03
C GLN A 59 2.48 -20.81 -0.13
N ASP A 60 2.46 -19.95 -1.14
CA ASP A 60 1.34 -19.05 -1.43
C ASP A 60 0.10 -19.87 -1.84
N VAL A 61 0.28 -20.90 -2.66
CA VAL A 61 -0.82 -21.80 -3.07
C VAL A 61 -1.40 -22.52 -1.85
N ARG A 62 -0.55 -22.99 -0.93
CA ARG A 62 -1.01 -23.61 0.32
C ARG A 62 -1.80 -22.63 1.17
N LEU A 63 -1.31 -21.40 1.35
CA LEU A 63 -2.01 -20.38 2.12
C LEU A 63 -3.38 -20.05 1.52
N VAL A 64 -3.48 -19.88 0.21
CA VAL A 64 -4.78 -19.62 -0.47
C VAL A 64 -5.74 -20.79 -0.24
N ASN A 65 -5.27 -22.04 -0.33
CA ASN A 65 -6.09 -23.21 -0.06
C ASN A 65 -6.53 -23.32 1.40
N GLU A 66 -5.68 -22.94 2.35
CA GLU A 66 -6.01 -22.90 3.78
C GLU A 66 -7.08 -21.82 4.05
N LEU A 67 -6.93 -20.63 3.47
CA LEU A 67 -7.91 -19.54 3.59
C LEU A 67 -9.25 -19.90 2.95
N GLY A 68 -9.24 -20.60 1.81
CA GLY A 68 -10.45 -21.05 1.11
C GLY A 68 -11.25 -22.13 1.85
N GLN A 69 -10.64 -22.81 2.82
CA GLN A 69 -11.33 -23.80 3.68
C GLN A 69 -12.03 -23.17 4.89
N LEU A 70 -11.77 -21.89 5.18
CA LEU A 70 -12.39 -21.19 6.30
C LEU A 70 -13.86 -20.85 5.99
N ASN A 71 -14.72 -20.97 6.99
CA ASN A 71 -16.06 -20.40 6.89
C ASN A 71 -16.02 -18.86 7.04
N ALA A 72 -17.14 -18.19 6.78
CA ALA A 72 -17.19 -16.72 6.78
C ALA A 72 -16.80 -16.10 8.13
N ASP A 73 -17.20 -16.72 9.24
CA ASP A 73 -16.90 -16.23 10.60
C ASP A 73 -15.41 -16.38 10.94
N GLN A 74 -14.83 -17.54 10.60
CA GLN A 74 -13.41 -17.82 10.77
C GLN A 74 -12.54 -16.91 9.90
N LEU A 75 -12.96 -16.65 8.65
CA LEU A 75 -12.27 -15.72 7.77
C LEU A 75 -12.31 -14.29 8.33
N MET A 76 -13.45 -13.87 8.87
CA MET A 76 -13.58 -12.57 9.52
C MET A 76 -12.68 -12.45 10.76
N GLU A 77 -12.60 -13.50 11.59
CA GLU A 77 -11.69 -13.54 12.73
C GLU A 77 -10.22 -13.46 12.28
N TYR A 78 -9.85 -14.22 11.24
CA TYR A 78 -8.51 -14.15 10.65
C TYR A 78 -8.16 -12.73 10.17
N VAL A 79 -9.09 -12.06 9.48
CA VAL A 79 -8.90 -10.67 9.02
C VAL A 79 -8.70 -9.71 10.20
N LYS A 80 -9.49 -9.83 11.27
CA LYS A 80 -9.32 -9.02 12.48
C LYS A 80 -7.95 -9.25 13.13
N ASN A 81 -7.52 -10.50 13.24
CA ASN A 81 -6.22 -10.84 13.79
C ASN A 81 -5.08 -10.28 12.94
N LEU A 82 -5.18 -10.37 11.61
CA LEU A 82 -4.22 -9.77 10.70
C LEU A 82 -4.13 -8.25 10.86
N GLN A 83 -5.28 -7.56 10.99
CA GLN A 83 -5.33 -6.12 11.23
C GLN A 83 -4.67 -5.73 12.57
N ASN A 84 -4.94 -6.49 13.64
CA ASN A 84 -4.32 -6.27 14.95
C ASN A 84 -2.80 -6.47 14.90
N ASN A 85 -2.34 -7.49 14.17
CA ASN A 85 -0.93 -7.75 13.96
C ASN A 85 -0.27 -6.61 13.17
N ALA A 86 -0.88 -6.18 12.06
CA ALA A 86 -0.39 -5.06 11.26
C ALA A 86 -0.27 -3.77 12.09
N PHE A 87 -1.26 -3.48 12.94
CA PHE A 87 -1.22 -2.33 13.84
C PHE A 87 -0.06 -2.43 14.84
N THR A 88 0.11 -3.58 15.50
CA THR A 88 1.18 -3.80 16.49
C THR A 88 2.56 -3.69 15.85
N LEU A 89 2.73 -4.29 14.68
CA LEU A 89 3.96 -4.20 13.89
C LEU A 89 4.25 -2.76 13.48
N GLY A 90 3.24 -1.99 13.05
CA GLY A 90 3.42 -0.59 12.69
C GLY A 90 3.87 0.28 13.87
N LEU A 91 3.37 0.01 15.08
CA LEU A 91 3.85 0.70 16.29
C LEU A 91 5.30 0.35 16.62
N GLU A 92 5.67 -0.92 16.47
CA GLU A 92 7.05 -1.37 16.69
C GLU A 92 8.00 -0.77 15.65
N GLU A 93 7.63 -0.80 14.38
CA GLU A 93 8.40 -0.20 13.28
C GLU A 93 8.62 1.29 13.52
N ALA A 94 7.58 2.05 13.87
CA ALA A 94 7.70 3.47 14.19
C ALA A 94 8.69 3.70 15.34
N LYS A 95 8.62 2.89 16.40
CA LYS A 95 9.56 2.97 17.53
C LYS A 95 11.00 2.69 17.11
N GLN A 96 11.23 1.68 16.27
CA GLN A 96 12.58 1.38 15.77
C GLN A 96 13.07 2.49 14.82
N PHE A 97 12.18 3.04 13.99
CA PHE A 97 12.49 4.17 13.13
C PHE A 97 12.96 5.39 13.93
N TYR A 98 12.22 5.77 14.98
CA TYR A 98 12.64 6.87 15.86
C TYR A 98 13.98 6.61 16.56
N ARG A 99 14.24 5.36 16.98
CA ARG A 99 15.55 4.97 17.52
C ARG A 99 16.64 5.13 16.48
N GLY A 100 16.41 4.69 15.25
CA GLY A 100 17.34 4.88 14.14
C GLY A 100 17.62 6.35 13.86
N LYS A 101 16.58 7.20 13.87
CA LYS A 101 16.69 8.65 13.72
C LYS A 101 17.55 9.27 14.84
N PHE A 102 17.33 8.87 16.10
CA PHE A 102 18.13 9.36 17.23
C PHE A 102 19.59 8.89 17.18
N LEU A 103 19.83 7.68 16.69
CA LEU A 103 21.16 7.13 16.49
C LEU A 103 21.83 7.62 15.19
N GLN A 104 21.16 8.52 14.45
CA GLN A 104 21.67 9.11 13.20
C GLN A 104 22.11 8.08 12.15
N ILE A 105 21.56 6.86 12.17
CA ILE A 105 21.96 5.81 11.22
C ILE A 105 21.49 6.10 9.78
N PHE A 106 20.57 7.05 9.63
CA PHE A 106 20.08 7.52 8.34
C PHE A 106 20.84 8.76 7.83
N GLU A 107 21.69 9.37 8.66
CA GLU A 107 22.56 10.46 8.21
C GLU A 107 23.65 9.88 7.32
N LYS A 108 23.78 10.41 6.10
CA LYS A 108 24.95 10.10 5.28
C LYS A 108 26.16 10.68 6.00
N ARG A 109 27.21 9.86 6.18
CA ARG A 109 28.51 10.40 6.52
C ARG A 109 28.82 11.49 5.51
N SER A 110 28.97 12.72 6.00
CA SER A 110 29.61 13.82 5.28
C SER A 110 31.11 13.52 5.17
N ASP A 111 31.44 12.37 4.58
CA ASP A 111 32.76 12.10 4.04
C ASP A 111 32.73 12.63 2.61
N GLU A 112 32.67 13.96 2.51
CA GLU A 112 33.05 14.73 1.35
C GLU A 112 34.55 15.06 1.43
N SER A 113 35.18 14.96 0.26
CA SER A 113 36.54 15.37 -0.15
C SER A 113 37.67 14.36 -0.02
#